data_AF-A0A975N004-F1
#
_entry.id   AF-A0A975N004-F1
#
_cell.length_a   1.000
_cell.length_b   1.000
_cell.length_c   1.000
_cell.angle_alpha   90.00
_cell.angle_beta   90.00
_cell.angle_gamma   90.00
#
_symmetry.space_group_name_H-M   'P 1'
#
loop_
_entity.id
_entity.type
_entity.pdbx_description
1 polymer ?
#
loop_
_entity_poly.entity_id
_entity_poly.type
_entity_poly.pdbx_seq_one_letter_code
_entity_poly.pdbx_strand_id
1 'polypeptide(L)'
;MNPGKHRNSAAREAETAVEDHELTSYLAALAPDSDPESTGTGKRFGEAQVYQLRMNLIASEQLKDIAHERGTSPQALAQEWILERLSWEGQAASQQRRQAQPAAPAAPAMDDDFTDEYHFGHAWPEQPVAGRL
;
A
#
# COMPACT_ATOMS: atom_id res chain seq x y z
N MET A 1 6.82 48.06 43.86
CA MET A 1 5.71 47.07 43.81
C MET A 1 4.75 47.47 42.70
N ASN A 2 4.64 46.66 41.63
CA ASN A 2 3.41 46.57 40.82
C ASN A 2 2.32 45.87 41.67
N PRO A 3 0.98 45.99 41.42
CA PRO A 3 0.41 45.82 40.08
C PRO A 3 -0.97 46.48 39.76
N GLY A 4 -1.29 46.52 38.46
CA GLY A 4 -2.54 45.90 38.00
C GLY A 4 -3.54 46.76 37.22
N LYS A 5 -3.97 46.18 36.09
CA LYS A 5 -5.33 46.27 35.49
C LYS A 5 -5.50 47.06 34.18
N HIS A 6 -4.68 46.78 33.16
CA HIS A 6 -5.17 46.89 31.78
C HIS A 6 -6.01 45.63 31.47
N ARG A 7 -7.31 45.67 31.78
CA ARG A 7 -8.29 44.72 31.25
C ARG A 7 -9.06 45.38 30.12
N ASN A 8 -9.13 44.67 29.00
CA ASN A 8 -10.12 44.78 27.93
C ASN A 8 -10.09 46.02 27.03
N SER A 9 -9.32 45.89 25.95
CA SER A 9 -9.74 46.37 24.63
C SER A 9 -9.35 45.38 23.52
N ALA A 10 -9.32 44.08 23.82
CA ALA A 10 -9.24 42.98 22.84
C ALA A 10 -10.61 42.32 22.58
N ALA A 11 -11.69 42.95 23.05
CA ALA A 11 -13.05 42.42 22.97
C ALA A 11 -13.98 43.26 22.09
N ARG A 12 -13.43 44.16 21.25
CA ARG A 12 -14.22 45.07 20.40
C ARG A 12 -13.95 44.98 18.90
N GLU A 13 -13.17 43.99 18.47
CA GLU A 13 -12.87 43.73 17.05
C GLU A 13 -13.23 42.29 16.63
N ALA A 14 -13.96 41.56 17.49
CA ALA A 14 -14.40 40.18 17.24
C ALA A 14 -15.87 40.10 16.80
N GLU A 15 -16.43 41.20 16.30
CA GLU A 15 -17.80 41.26 15.80
C GLU A 15 -17.71 41.86 14.39
N THR A 16 -17.98 41.02 13.38
CA THR A 16 -17.81 41.22 11.92
C THR A 16 -16.47 40.84 11.29
N ALA A 17 -15.78 39.82 11.82
CA ALA A 17 -15.00 38.95 10.94
C ALA A 17 -15.99 38.01 10.23
N VAL A 18 -16.71 38.53 9.22
CA VAL A 18 -17.21 37.63 8.17
C VAL A 18 -15.92 37.06 7.60
N GLU A 19 -15.60 35.82 7.97
CA GLU A 19 -14.45 35.11 7.43
C GLU A 19 -14.54 35.27 5.91
N ASP A 20 -13.61 36.06 5.36
CA ASP A 20 -13.57 36.33 3.93
C ASP A 20 -13.23 35.01 3.26
N HIS A 21 -14.28 34.22 2.98
CA HIS A 21 -14.16 32.84 2.55
C HIS A 21 -13.40 32.76 1.23
N GLU A 22 -13.49 33.80 0.38
CA GLU A 22 -12.70 33.91 -0.83
C GLU A 22 -11.22 34.06 -0.48
N LEU A 23 -10.86 35.00 0.40
CA LEU A 23 -9.49 35.17 0.88
C LEU A 23 -8.95 33.91 1.57
N THR A 24 -9.75 33.23 2.40
CA THR A 24 -9.38 31.98 3.05
C THR A 24 -9.15 30.86 2.02
N SER A 25 -9.99 30.76 0.98
CA SER A 25 -9.78 29.80 -0.13
C SER A 25 -8.53 30.14 -0.95
N TYR A 26 -8.27 31.41 -1.26
CA TYR A 26 -7.06 31.83 -1.96
C TYR A 26 -5.80 31.51 -1.14
N LEU A 27 -5.84 31.76 0.18
CA LEU A 27 -4.74 31.42 1.07
C LEU A 27 -4.57 29.92 1.25
N ALA A 28 -5.65 29.13 1.22
CA ALA A 28 -5.57 27.67 1.26
C ALA A 28 -5.00 27.07 -0.04
N ALA A 29 -5.28 27.68 -1.19
CA ALA A 29 -4.73 27.26 -2.48
C ALA A 29 -3.25 27.65 -2.65
N LEU A 30 -2.83 28.77 -2.03
CA LEU A 30 -1.41 29.19 -2.00
C LEU A 30 -0.64 28.61 -0.82
N ALA A 31 -1.32 28.10 0.20
CA ALA A 31 -0.67 27.39 1.27
C ALA A 31 0.04 26.19 0.62
N PRO A 32 1.37 26.08 0.77
CA PRO A 32 2.05 24.87 0.35
C PRO A 32 1.31 23.71 1.01
N ASP A 33 0.98 22.67 0.21
CA ASP A 33 0.40 21.44 0.72
C ASP A 33 1.16 21.13 2.00
N SER A 34 0.47 21.24 3.15
CA SER A 34 1.10 21.16 4.46
C SER A 34 1.38 19.70 4.80
N ASP A 35 1.79 18.95 3.79
CA ASP A 35 2.46 17.71 3.94
C ASP A 35 3.95 18.04 4.03
N PRO A 36 4.59 17.87 5.19
CA PRO A 36 6.03 17.89 5.23
C PRO A 36 6.48 16.72 4.36
N GLU A 37 6.91 17.01 3.13
CA GLU A 37 7.87 16.20 2.37
C GLU A 37 9.20 16.22 3.15
N SER A 38 9.13 15.67 4.36
CA SER A 38 10.24 15.26 5.18
C SER A 38 10.77 14.00 4.51
N THR A 39 11.78 14.21 3.68
CA THR A 39 12.79 13.19 3.35
C THR A 39 13.56 12.72 4.59
N GLY A 40 13.21 13.21 5.79
CA GLY A 40 13.58 12.63 7.07
C GLY A 40 12.88 11.31 7.32
N THR A 41 13.58 10.22 7.00
CA THR A 41 13.59 8.95 7.74
C THR A 41 12.29 8.58 8.48
N GLY A 42 11.28 8.09 7.76
CA GLY A 42 10.21 7.34 8.40
C GLY A 42 8.86 7.38 7.69
N LYS A 43 8.49 6.24 7.09
CA LYS A 43 7.11 5.83 6.74
C LYS A 43 6.44 6.34 5.44
N ARG A 44 7.15 6.74 4.39
CA ARG A 44 6.49 7.11 3.10
C ARG A 44 6.79 6.22 1.89
N PHE A 45 7.69 5.26 2.00
CA PHE A 45 7.80 4.18 1.01
C PHE A 45 7.11 2.97 1.61
N GLY A 46 5.96 2.56 1.05
CA GLY A 46 5.09 1.52 1.60
C GLY A 46 5.88 0.33 2.15
N GLU A 47 5.75 0.07 3.45
CA GLU A 47 6.44 -0.96 4.25
C GLU A 47 7.75 -1.55 3.67
N ALA A 48 8.65 -0.69 3.15
CA ALA A 48 9.88 -1.15 2.56
C ALA A 48 10.83 -1.57 3.70
N GLN A 49 10.83 -2.85 4.03
CA GLN A 49 11.66 -3.37 5.09
C GLN A 49 13.12 -3.45 4.62
N VAL A 50 13.99 -2.72 5.32
CA VAL A 50 15.43 -2.81 5.10
C VAL A 50 15.97 -3.97 5.94
N TYR A 51 16.63 -4.92 5.28
CA TYR A 51 17.32 -6.04 5.92
C TYR A 51 18.82 -5.87 5.80
N GLN A 52 19.54 -6.00 6.91
CA GLN A 52 21.00 -5.98 6.92
C GLN A 52 21.55 -7.40 6.75
N LEU A 53 22.28 -7.66 5.66
CA LEU A 53 22.94 -8.94 5.42
C LEU A 53 24.32 -8.95 6.09
N ARG A 54 24.56 -9.93 6.98
CA ARG A 54 25.88 -10.21 7.56
C ARG A 54 26.44 -11.48 6.96
N MET A 55 27.66 -11.41 6.44
CA MET A 55 28.36 -12.52 5.79
C MET A 55 29.68 -12.79 6.50
N ASN A 56 30.18 -14.02 6.40
CA ASN A 56 31.54 -14.32 6.81
C ASN A 56 32.55 -13.70 5.80
N LEU A 57 33.82 -13.59 6.21
CA LEU A 57 34.85 -12.94 5.41
C LEU A 57 35.02 -13.60 4.04
N ILE A 58 35.10 -14.93 3.99
CA ILE A 58 35.34 -15.69 2.76
C ILE A 58 34.22 -15.43 1.74
N ALA A 59 32.96 -15.53 2.18
CA ALA A 59 31.81 -15.29 1.32
C ALA A 59 31.72 -13.83 0.86
N SER A 60 32.15 -12.89 1.70
CA SER A 60 32.19 -11.47 1.32
C SER A 60 33.23 -11.18 0.23
N GLU A 61 34.39 -11.84 0.27
CA GLU A 61 35.43 -11.70 -0.76
C GLU A 61 34.97 -12.35 -2.07
N GLN A 62 34.42 -13.57 -2.01
CA GLN A 62 33.86 -14.24 -3.18
C GLN A 62 32.77 -13.43 -3.88
N LEU A 63 31.88 -12.80 -3.11
CA LEU A 63 30.84 -11.93 -3.66
C LEU A 63 31.44 -10.73 -4.39
N LYS A 64 32.49 -10.12 -3.84
CA LYS A 64 33.18 -8.98 -4.47
C LYS A 64 33.85 -9.39 -5.77
N ASP A 65 34.53 -10.53 -5.80
CA ASP A 65 35.22 -11.04 -6.98
C ASP A 65 34.23 -11.30 -8.11
N ILE A 66 33.14 -12.01 -7.82
CA ILE A 66 32.10 -12.32 -8.81
C ILE A 66 31.40 -11.04 -9.27
N ALA A 67 31.12 -10.10 -8.37
CA ALA A 67 30.53 -8.81 -8.72
C ALA A 67 31.44 -8.01 -9.66
N HIS A 68 32.75 -8.02 -9.39
CA HIS A 68 33.75 -7.37 -10.23
C HIS A 68 33.81 -7.99 -11.62
N GLU A 69 33.86 -9.33 -11.73
CA GLU A 69 33.83 -10.05 -13.00
C GLU A 69 32.58 -9.73 -13.83
N ARG A 70 31.44 -9.53 -13.17
CA ARG A 70 30.16 -9.20 -13.81
C ARG A 70 29.96 -7.71 -14.05
N GLY A 71 30.86 -6.85 -13.59
CA GLY A 71 30.73 -5.39 -13.70
C GLY A 71 29.55 -4.82 -12.88
N THR A 72 29.22 -5.45 -11.76
CA THR A 72 28.11 -5.04 -10.88
C THR A 72 28.61 -4.67 -9.49
N SER A 73 27.77 -4.03 -8.67
CA SER A 73 28.11 -3.81 -7.27
C SER A 73 27.83 -5.08 -6.44
N PRO A 74 28.64 -5.39 -5.41
CA PRO A 74 28.39 -6.55 -4.54
C PRO A 74 27.00 -6.54 -3.90
N GLN A 75 26.49 -5.36 -3.56
CA GLN A 75 25.14 -5.21 -3.00
C GLN A 75 24.05 -5.55 -4.02
N ALA A 76 24.17 -5.07 -5.26
CA ALA A 76 23.21 -5.37 -6.32
C ALA A 76 23.19 -6.87 -6.64
N LEU A 77 24.37 -7.50 -6.72
CA LEU A 77 24.50 -8.93 -6.98
C LEU A 77 23.86 -9.77 -5.85
N ALA A 78 24.09 -9.40 -4.59
CA ALA A 78 23.46 -10.08 -3.47
C ALA A 78 21.92 -9.97 -3.51
N GLN A 79 21.41 -8.78 -3.84
CA GLN A 79 19.97 -8.56 -3.97
C GLN A 79 19.37 -9.43 -5.09
N GLU A 80 20.02 -9.46 -6.26
CA GLU A 80 19.61 -10.27 -7.39
C GLU A 80 19.50 -11.75 -7.02
N TRP A 81 20.55 -12.32 -6.41
CA TRP A 81 20.55 -13.73 -6.01
C TRP A 81 19.51 -14.07 -4.95
N ILE A 82 19.26 -13.17 -3.99
CA ILE A 82 18.20 -13.36 -3.00
C ILE A 82 16.83 -13.40 -3.69
N LEU A 83 16.54 -12.47 -4.59
CA LEU A 83 15.28 -12.42 -5.33
C LEU A 83 15.11 -13.65 -6.22
N GLU A 84 16.17 -14.03 -6.93
CA GLU A 84 16.20 -15.25 -7.74
C GLU A 84 15.88 -16.46 -6.86
N ARG A 85 16.58 -16.65 -5.73
CA ARG A 85 16.35 -17.79 -4.84
C ARG A 85 14.92 -17.83 -4.29
N LEU A 86 14.36 -16.68 -3.92
CA LEU A 86 12.98 -16.58 -3.45
C LEU A 86 11.97 -16.95 -4.55
N SER A 87 12.24 -16.56 -5.80
CA SER A 87 11.38 -16.93 -6.93
C SER A 87 11.33 -18.46 -7.13
N TRP A 88 12.47 -19.12 -7.05
CA TRP A 88 12.58 -20.58 -7.16
C TRP A 88 11.83 -21.30 -6.05
N GLU A 89 11.97 -20.81 -4.80
CA GLU A 89 11.29 -21.39 -3.65
C GLU A 89 9.76 -21.24 -3.74
N GLY A 90 9.27 -20.07 -4.17
CA GLY A 90 7.85 -19.84 -4.38
C GLY A 90 7.25 -20.72 -5.48
N GLN A 91 7.99 -20.89 -6.58
CA GLN A 91 7.59 -21.80 -7.67
C GLN A 91 7.54 -23.25 -7.19
N ALA A 92 8.55 -23.73 -6.47
CA ALA A 92 8.58 -25.09 -5.92
C ALA A 92 7.40 -25.36 -4.98
N ALA A 93 7.10 -24.44 -4.07
CA ALA A 93 5.95 -24.54 -3.16
C ALA A 93 4.60 -24.58 -3.91
N SER A 94 4.46 -23.78 -4.98
CA SER A 94 3.25 -23.78 -5.80
C SER A 94 3.05 -25.11 -6.55
N GLN A 95 4.12 -25.73 -7.03
CA GLN A 95 4.09 -27.03 -7.69
C GLN A 95 3.72 -28.14 -6.70
N GLN A 96 4.33 -28.14 -5.51
CA GLN A 96 3.98 -29.08 -4.45
C GLN A 96 2.50 -28.99 -4.08
N ARG A 97 1.94 -27.77 -4.00
CA ARG A 97 0.52 -27.56 -3.72
C ARG A 97 -0.38 -28.12 -4.82
N ARG A 98 -0.03 -27.92 -6.10
CA ARG A 98 -0.80 -28.47 -7.23
C ARG A 98 -0.79 -30.00 -7.25
N GLN A 99 0.31 -30.63 -6.83
CA GLN A 99 0.43 -32.09 -6.75
C GLN A 99 -0.31 -32.67 -5.53
N ALA A 100 -0.30 -31.96 -4.40
CA ALA A 100 -0.98 -32.38 -3.17
C ALA A 100 -2.49 -32.09 -3.20
N GLN A 101 -2.94 -31.21 -4.08
CA GLN A 101 -4.35 -30.99 -4.32
C GLN A 101 -4.86 -32.20 -5.12
N PRO A 102 -5.75 -33.05 -4.56
CA PRO A 102 -6.37 -34.09 -5.36
C PRO A 102 -7.02 -33.40 -6.55
N ALA A 103 -6.82 -33.93 -7.76
CA ALA A 103 -7.59 -33.51 -8.91
C ALA A 103 -9.06 -33.50 -8.48
N ALA A 104 -9.66 -32.31 -8.35
CA ALA A 104 -11.10 -32.22 -8.30
C ALA A 104 -11.57 -33.05 -9.49
N PRO A 105 -12.50 -34.01 -9.31
CA PRO A 105 -12.92 -34.87 -10.40
C PRO A 105 -13.23 -33.94 -11.56
N ALA A 106 -12.55 -34.17 -12.70
CA ALA A 106 -12.89 -33.52 -13.93
C ALA A 106 -14.41 -33.62 -14.01
N ALA A 107 -15.08 -32.47 -13.99
CA ALA A 107 -16.50 -32.44 -14.31
C ALA A 107 -16.63 -33.32 -15.57
N PRO A 108 -17.53 -34.32 -15.56
CA PRO A 108 -17.60 -35.28 -16.65
C PRO A 108 -17.59 -34.49 -17.94
N ALA A 109 -16.72 -34.91 -18.87
CA ALA A 109 -16.76 -34.42 -20.24
C ALA A 109 -18.19 -34.66 -20.73
N MET A 110 -19.03 -33.64 -20.59
CA MET A 110 -20.28 -33.55 -21.28
C MET A 110 -19.84 -33.30 -22.71
N ASP A 111 -19.76 -34.40 -23.47
CA ASP A 111 -19.76 -34.34 -24.92
C ASP A 111 -20.86 -33.36 -25.35
N ASP A 112 -20.53 -32.57 -26.36
CA ASP A 112 -21.29 -31.45 -26.90
C ASP A 112 -22.83 -31.68 -26.93
N ASP A 113 -23.54 -30.57 -26.67
CA ASP A 113 -24.91 -30.25 -27.12
C ASP A 113 -26.01 -30.12 -26.05
N PHE A 114 -25.75 -29.36 -24.97
CA PHE A 114 -26.83 -28.73 -24.21
C PHE A 114 -26.54 -27.25 -23.95
N THR A 115 -27.01 -26.43 -24.89
CA THR A 115 -27.36 -25.04 -24.59
C THR A 115 -28.63 -25.08 -23.74
N ASP A 116 -28.51 -25.31 -22.43
CA ASP A 116 -29.67 -25.25 -21.52
C ASP A 116 -29.44 -24.21 -20.43
N GLU A 117 -30.01 -23.04 -20.71
CA GLU A 117 -30.89 -22.32 -19.81
C GLU A 117 -30.32 -21.94 -18.42
N TYR A 118 -29.83 -20.69 -18.33
CA TYR A 118 -29.66 -20.00 -17.05
C TYR A 118 -31.02 -19.85 -16.36
N HIS A 119 -31.37 -20.79 -15.47
CA HIS A 119 -32.51 -20.62 -14.57
C HIS A 119 -32.08 -19.69 -13.41
N PHE A 120 -32.27 -18.38 -13.59
CA PHE A 120 -32.20 -17.43 -12.48
C PHE A 120 -33.26 -17.85 -11.45
N GLY A 121 -32.81 -18.42 -10.33
CA GLY A 121 -33.66 -18.60 -9.17
C GLY A 121 -34.29 -17.26 -8.81
N HIS A 122 -35.57 -17.10 -9.12
CA HIS A 122 -36.40 -15.99 -8.69
C HIS A 122 -36.57 -16.07 -7.17
N ALA A 123 -35.56 -15.58 -6.47
CA ALA A 123 -35.65 -15.13 -5.09
C ALA A 123 -34.81 -13.85 -4.95
N TRP A 124 -35.08 -12.87 -5.82
CA TRP A 124 -34.84 -11.48 -5.46
C TRP A 124 -35.84 -11.13 -4.35
N PRO A 125 -35.42 -10.76 -3.14
CA PRO A 125 -36.34 -10.19 -2.18
C PRO A 125 -36.75 -8.80 -2.68
N GLU A 126 -37.83 -8.73 -3.46
CA GLU A 126 -38.60 -7.50 -3.60
C GLU A 126 -39.26 -7.22 -2.24
N GLN A 127 -38.60 -6.43 -1.40
CA GLN A 127 -39.30 -5.66 -0.39
C GLN A 127 -39.40 -4.23 -0.89
N PRO A 128 -40.59 -3.75 -1.32
CA PRO A 128 -40.82 -2.32 -1.34
C PRO A 128 -40.87 -1.84 0.11
N VAL A 129 -39.91 -1.03 0.52
CA VAL A 129 -40.01 -0.19 1.71
C VAL A 129 -41.15 0.80 1.44
N ALA A 130 -42.37 0.41 1.79
CA ALA A 130 -43.51 1.30 1.81
C ALA A 130 -43.30 2.28 2.97
N GLY A 131 -42.80 3.48 2.63
CA GLY A 131 -42.90 4.64 3.51
C GLY A 131 -44.36 4.94 3.79
N ARG A 132 -44.72 4.99 5.08
CA ARG A 132 -46.00 5.54 5.53
C ARG A 132 -45.73 6.73 6.42
N LEU A 133 -46.36 7.85 6.04
CA LEU A 133 -46.45 9.13 6.75
C LEU A 133 -47.02 8.96 8.16
#